data_AF-A0A7K9E8B8-F1
#
_entry.id   AF-A0A7K9E8B8-F1
#
_cell.length_a   1.000
_cell.length_b   1.000
_cell.length_c   1.000
_cell.angle_alpha   90.00
_cell.angle_beta   90.00
_cell.angle_gamma   90.00
#
_symmetry.space_group_name_H-M   'P 1'
#
loop_
_entity.id
_entity.type
_entity.pdbx_description
1 polymer ?
#
loop_
_entity_poly.entity_id
_entity_poly.type
_entity_poly.pdbx_seq_one_letter_code
_entity_poly.pdbx_strand_id
1 'polypeptide(L)'
;MDRVYEKPLPEERLFGILPNCSHAYCLGCIRKWRRSRDFQSTVIKACPECRITSTYYIPHKYWVSDASEKEKLIETFKARMGKIRCKFFVRNRGRCPFKSDCIYLHELPAGQLPRCRQQR
;
A
#
# COMPACT_ATOMS: atom_id res chain seq x y z
N MET A 1 -22.26 9.30 0.06
CA MET A 1 -21.40 8.10 0.18
C MET A 1 -21.85 7.06 -0.84
N ASP A 2 -20.97 6.63 -1.74
CA ASP A 2 -21.24 5.53 -2.68
C ASP A 2 -21.36 4.18 -1.95
N ARG A 3 -22.44 3.44 -2.21
CA ARG A 3 -22.64 2.08 -1.71
C ARG A 3 -21.85 1.09 -2.56
N VAL A 4 -20.71 0.65 -2.04
CA VAL A 4 -19.76 -0.25 -2.75
C VAL A 4 -20.41 -1.55 -3.21
N TYR A 5 -21.36 -2.09 -2.45
CA TYR A 5 -22.07 -3.34 -2.76
C TYR A 5 -23.00 -3.25 -3.98
N GLU A 6 -23.44 -2.05 -4.34
CA GLU A 6 -24.38 -1.82 -5.45
C GLU A 6 -23.68 -1.63 -6.79
N LYS A 7 -22.33 -1.68 -6.82
CA LYS A 7 -21.58 -1.50 -8.06
C LYS A 7 -21.81 -2.67 -9.04
N PRO A 8 -21.91 -2.38 -10.35
CA PRO A 8 -22.23 -3.38 -11.37
C PRO A 8 -21.12 -4.43 -11.50
N LEU A 9 -19.86 -4.03 -11.35
CA LEU A 9 -18.72 -4.92 -11.45
C LEU A 9 -18.33 -5.51 -10.08
N PRO A 10 -18.22 -6.84 -9.94
CA PRO A 10 -17.81 -7.48 -8.68
C PRO A 10 -16.41 -7.06 -8.23
N GLU A 11 -15.52 -6.71 -9.17
CA GLU A 11 -14.17 -6.20 -8.90
C GLU A 11 -14.17 -4.79 -8.28
N GLU A 12 -15.24 -4.03 -8.49
CA GLU A 12 -15.41 -2.70 -7.89
C GLU A 12 -16.12 -2.76 -6.52
N ARG A 13 -16.62 -3.93 -6.12
CA ARG A 13 -17.22 -4.18 -4.79
C ARG A 13 -16.17 -4.43 -3.71
N LEU A 14 -14.94 -3.95 -3.93
CA LEU A 14 -13.83 -4.05 -2.99
C LEU A 14 -13.60 -2.70 -2.31
N PHE A 15 -13.20 -2.77 -1.05
CA PHE A 15 -12.78 -1.63 -0.25
C PHE A 15 -11.25 -1.54 -0.27
N GLY A 16 -10.72 -0.34 -0.46
CA GLY A 16 -9.33 -0.02 -0.19
C GLY A 16 -9.18 0.41 1.27
N ILE A 17 -8.64 -0.48 2.09
CA ILE A 17 -8.37 -0.22 3.51
C ILE A 17 -7.00 0.45 3.64
N LEU A 18 -6.94 1.58 4.35
CA LEU A 18 -5.68 2.28 4.61
C LEU A 18 -5.06 1.75 5.91
N PRO A 19 -3.77 1.36 5.92
CA PRO A 19 -3.11 0.86 7.13
C PRO A 19 -3.05 1.90 8.25
N ASN A 20 -2.83 3.17 7.93
CA ASN A 20 -2.53 4.22 8.91
C ASN A 20 -3.77 4.99 9.40
N CYS A 21 -4.98 4.67 8.93
CA CYS A 21 -6.21 5.31 9.41
C CYS A 21 -7.41 4.35 9.37
N SER A 22 -8.45 4.62 10.14
CA SER A 22 -9.69 3.80 10.17
C SER A 22 -10.61 4.02 8.95
N HIS A 23 -10.22 4.91 8.02
CA HIS A 23 -11.03 5.22 6.86
C HIS A 23 -10.88 4.14 5.78
N ALA A 24 -12.02 3.73 5.22
CA ALA A 24 -12.12 2.80 4.12
C ALA A 24 -12.87 3.45 2.97
N TYR A 25 -12.37 3.27 1.75
CA TYR A 25 -13.00 3.81 0.56
C TYR A 25 -13.26 2.70 -0.45
N CYS A 26 -14.16 2.93 -1.40
CA CYS A 26 -14.27 2.04 -2.53
C CYS A 26 -12.94 1.97 -3.31
N LEU A 27 -12.59 0.81 -3.87
CA LEU A 27 -11.34 0.63 -4.60
C LEU A 27 -11.20 1.63 -5.76
N GLY A 28 -12.30 1.90 -6.47
CA GLY A 28 -12.34 2.92 -7.53
C GLY A 28 -12.12 4.35 -7.01
N CYS A 29 -12.61 4.66 -5.81
CA CYS A 29 -12.55 5.97 -5.18
C CYS A 29 -11.10 6.30 -4.80
N ILE A 30 -10.44 5.38 -4.08
CA ILE A 30 -9.03 5.56 -3.69
C ILE A 30 -8.10 5.54 -4.91
N ARG A 31 -8.44 4.80 -5.97
CA ARG A 31 -7.70 4.81 -7.23
C ARG A 31 -7.83 6.15 -7.96
N LYS A 32 -9.03 6.75 -8.01
CA LYS A 32 -9.24 8.09 -8.55
C LYS A 32 -8.48 9.14 -7.74
N TRP A 33 -8.59 9.07 -6.41
CA TRP A 33 -7.84 9.94 -5.49
C TRP A 33 -6.34 9.89 -5.77
N ARG A 34 -5.75 8.69 -5.81
CA ARG A 34 -4.31 8.52 -6.08
C ARG A 34 -3.86 8.90 -7.49
N ARG A 35 -4.79 9.03 -8.44
CA ARG A 35 -4.52 9.42 -9.83
C ARG A 35 -4.68 10.92 -10.06
N SER A 36 -5.49 11.60 -9.25
CA SER A 36 -5.62 13.06 -9.31
C SER A 36 -4.24 13.69 -9.17
N ARG A 37 -3.93 14.63 -10.06
CA ARG A 37 -2.67 15.39 -10.09
C ARG A 37 -2.86 16.81 -9.55
N ASP A 38 -4.08 17.13 -9.11
CA ASP A 38 -4.50 18.45 -8.66
C ASP A 38 -3.87 18.84 -7.32
N PHE A 39 -3.36 17.85 -6.57
CA PHE A 39 -2.75 18.05 -5.27
C PHE A 39 -1.27 17.64 -5.24
N GLN A 40 -0.55 18.09 -4.22
CA GLN A 40 0.82 17.62 -4.00
C GLN A 40 0.86 16.11 -3.74
N SER A 41 1.94 15.45 -4.15
CA SER A 41 2.08 13.99 -4.03
C SER A 41 1.94 13.44 -2.60
N THR A 42 2.18 14.28 -1.60
CA THR A 42 1.98 14.00 -0.17
C THR A 42 0.50 13.86 0.19
N VAL A 43 -0.34 14.73 -0.37
CA VAL A 43 -1.80 14.75 -0.18
C VAL A 43 -2.47 13.61 -0.93
N ILE A 44 -2.04 13.35 -2.17
CA ILE A 44 -2.55 12.26 -3.00
C ILE A 44 -2.26 10.88 -2.37
N LYS A 45 -1.12 10.75 -1.67
CA LYS A 45 -0.77 9.55 -0.89
C LYS A 45 -1.42 9.54 0.49
N ALA A 46 -2.14 10.57 0.90
CA ALA A 46 -2.79 10.62 2.19
C ALA A 46 -4.25 10.21 2.11
N CYS A 47 -4.84 9.95 3.27
CA CYS A 47 -6.27 9.80 3.41
C CYS A 47 -7.01 11.11 3.04
N PRO A 48 -8.09 11.07 2.25
CA PRO A 48 -8.90 12.25 1.92
C PRO A 48 -9.44 13.01 3.15
N GLU A 49 -9.79 12.29 4.21
CA GLU A 49 -10.42 12.87 5.41
C GLU A 49 -9.38 13.29 6.45
N CYS A 50 -8.54 12.36 6.91
CA CYS A 50 -7.62 12.63 8.01
C CYS A 50 -6.21 13.07 7.58
N ARG A 51 -5.92 13.10 6.27
CA ARG A 51 -4.60 13.47 5.70
C ARG A 51 -3.41 12.67 6.26
N ILE A 52 -3.66 11.54 6.91
CA ILE A 52 -2.61 10.61 7.32
C ILE A 52 -2.00 9.99 6.07
N THR A 53 -0.68 10.11 5.93
CA THR A 53 0.06 9.58 4.79
C THR A 53 0.02 8.05 4.81
N SER A 54 -0.33 7.46 3.68
CA SER A 54 -0.42 6.02 3.52
C SER A 54 0.08 5.64 2.13
N THR A 55 1.22 4.98 2.05
CA THR A 55 1.90 4.72 0.76
C THR A 55 1.26 3.58 -0.05
N TYR A 56 0.54 2.67 0.60
CA TYR A 56 -0.22 1.59 -0.03
C TYR A 56 -1.64 1.50 0.55
N TYR A 57 -2.52 0.77 -0.12
CA TYR A 57 -3.85 0.43 0.38
C TYR A 57 -4.06 -1.07 0.19
N ILE A 58 -4.91 -1.67 1.00
CA ILE A 58 -5.15 -3.11 0.96
C ILE A 58 -6.55 -3.35 0.39
N PRO A 59 -6.67 -3.98 -0.79
CA PRO A 59 -7.97 -4.35 -1.33
C PRO A 59 -8.58 -5.48 -0.48
N HIS A 60 -9.77 -5.26 0.05
CA HIS A 60 -10.50 -6.22 0.87
C HIS A 60 -12.00 -6.22 0.55
N LYS A 61 -12.67 -7.36 0.73
CA LYS A 61 -14.11 -7.51 0.39
C LYS A 61 -15.03 -6.82 1.40
N TYR A 62 -14.59 -6.73 2.64
CA TYR A 62 -15.36 -6.17 3.74
C TYR A 62 -14.67 -4.95 4.33
N TRP A 63 -15.47 -4.00 4.81
CA TRP A 63 -14.97 -2.92 5.65
C TRP A 63 -14.55 -3.49 7.01
N VAL A 64 -13.29 -3.26 7.38
CA VAL A 64 -12.76 -3.58 8.69
C VAL A 64 -12.63 -2.29 9.49
N SER A 65 -13.47 -2.13 10.52
CA SER A 65 -13.41 -1.02 11.48
C SER A 65 -12.58 -1.37 12.72
N ASP A 66 -12.50 -2.66 13.05
CA ASP A 66 -11.77 -3.15 14.22
C ASP A 66 -10.25 -3.04 14.04
N ALA A 67 -9.56 -2.53 15.06
CA ALA A 67 -8.12 -2.32 15.00
C ALA A 67 -7.35 -3.65 14.95
N SER A 68 -7.78 -4.67 15.71
CA SER A 68 -7.09 -5.96 15.78
C SER A 68 -7.18 -6.70 14.45
N GLU A 69 -8.38 -6.79 13.87
CA GLU A 69 -8.57 -7.43 12.56
C GLU A 69 -7.82 -6.68 11.45
N LYS A 70 -7.78 -5.35 11.55
CA LYS A 70 -7.03 -4.53 10.60
C LYS A 70 -5.54 -4.77 10.71
N GLU A 71 -4.98 -4.86 11.92
CA GLU A 71 -3.56 -5.15 12.13
C GLU A 71 -3.17 -6.51 11.55
N LYS A 72 -3.95 -7.56 11.83
CA LYS A 72 -3.74 -8.90 11.25
C LYS A 72 -3.80 -8.88 9.71
N LEU A 73 -4.73 -8.09 9.16
CA LEU A 73 -4.87 -7.92 7.71
C LEU A 73 -3.65 -7.20 7.12
N ILE A 74 -3.13 -6.16 7.78
CA ILE A 74 -1.91 -5.46 7.38
C ILE A 74 -0.71 -6.40 7.43
N GLU A 75 -0.55 -7.16 8.51
CA GLU A 75 0.54 -8.12 8.67
C GLU A 75 0.50 -9.19 7.59
N THR A 76 -0.65 -9.84 7.41
CA THR A 76 -0.84 -10.88 6.39
C THR A 76 -0.57 -10.32 4.99
N PHE A 77 -1.03 -9.10 4.70
CA PHE A 77 -0.80 -8.45 3.43
C PHE A 77 0.69 -8.15 3.21
N LYS A 78 1.37 -7.56 4.19
CA LYS A 78 2.82 -7.33 4.16
C LYS A 78 3.60 -8.62 3.97
N ALA A 79 3.24 -9.69 4.69
CA ALA A 79 3.89 -10.99 4.56
C ALA A 79 3.70 -11.61 3.16
N ARG A 80 2.53 -11.44 2.54
CA ARG A 80 2.30 -11.88 1.15
C ARG A 80 3.08 -11.04 0.15
N MET A 81 3.09 -9.71 0.30
CA MET A 81 3.79 -8.80 -0.60
C MET A 81 5.32 -8.92 -0.48
N GLY A 82 5.81 -9.16 0.74
CA GLY A 82 7.22 -9.43 1.03
C GLY A 82 7.74 -10.77 0.51
N LYS A 83 6.88 -11.62 -0.08
CA LYS A 83 7.31 -12.80 -0.86
C LYS A 83 7.45 -12.49 -2.35
N ILE A 84 6.84 -11.40 -2.80
CA ILE A 84 6.84 -10.99 -4.21
C ILE A 84 8.03 -10.06 -4.44
N ARG A 85 8.91 -10.46 -5.36
CA ARG A 85 10.07 -9.64 -5.75
C ARG A 85 9.63 -8.29 -6.32
N CYS A 86 10.23 -7.22 -5.82
CA CYS A 86 9.92 -5.88 -6.29
C CYS A 86 10.37 -5.68 -7.74
N LYS A 87 9.40 -5.55 -8.65
CA LYS A 87 9.66 -5.33 -10.09
C LYS A 87 10.56 -4.12 -10.35
N PHE A 88 10.41 -3.04 -9.59
CA PHE A 88 11.24 -1.84 -9.71
C PHE A 88 12.67 -2.08 -9.25
N PHE A 89 12.84 -2.82 -8.16
CA PHE A 89 14.15 -3.14 -7.60
C PHE A 89 14.98 -4.01 -8.56
N VAL A 90 14.35 -5.05 -9.11
CA VAL A 90 14.96 -5.94 -10.10
C VAL A 90 15.29 -5.17 -11.39
N ARG A 91 14.36 -4.35 -11.89
CA ARG A 91 14.55 -3.58 -13.14
C ARG A 91 15.62 -2.50 -13.03
N ASN A 92 15.73 -1.83 -11.88
CA ASN A 92 16.65 -0.70 -11.68
C ASN A 92 17.93 -1.10 -10.91
N ARG A 93 18.33 -2.38 -10.94
CA ARG A 93 19.55 -2.90 -10.28
C ARG A 93 19.72 -2.42 -8.82
N GLY A 94 18.66 -2.55 -8.02
CA GLY A 94 18.70 -2.20 -6.60
C GLY A 94 18.19 -0.79 -6.23
N ARG A 95 17.64 -0.03 -7.18
CA ARG A 95 16.99 1.27 -6.89
C ARG A 95 15.47 1.18 -6.97
N CYS A 96 14.82 1.05 -5.81
CA CYS A 96 13.38 1.19 -5.69
C CYS A 96 13.00 2.67 -5.44
N PRO A 97 12.11 3.28 -6.26
CA PRO A 97 11.66 4.66 -6.04
C PRO A 97 10.86 4.83 -4.74
N PHE A 98 10.34 3.73 -4.18
CA PHE A 98 9.60 3.72 -2.92
C PHE A 98 10.51 3.52 -1.69
N LYS A 99 11.79 3.15 -1.87
CA LYS A 99 12.76 2.92 -0.77
C LYS A 99 12.15 2.15 0.41
N SER A 100 11.99 2.80 1.57
CA SER A 100 11.49 2.22 2.83
C SER A 100 9.98 2.01 2.86
N ASP A 101 9.23 2.63 1.96
CA ASP A 101 7.78 2.47 1.83
C ASP A 101 7.38 1.31 0.91
N CYS A 102 8.35 0.55 0.40
CA CYS A 102 8.05 -0.58 -0.47
C CYS A 102 7.56 -1.79 0.35
N ILE A 103 6.38 -2.28 0.01
CA ILE A 103 5.79 -3.51 0.56
C ILE A 103 6.37 -4.79 -0.05
N TYR A 104 7.16 -4.68 -1.12
CA TYR A 104 7.68 -5.81 -1.90
C TYR A 104 9.09 -6.18 -1.48
N LEU A 105 9.48 -7.42 -1.77
CA LEU A 105 10.79 -7.94 -1.43
C LEU A 105 11.90 -7.27 -2.24
N HIS A 106 12.86 -6.65 -1.53
CA HIS A 106 14.08 -6.07 -2.08
C HIS A 106 15.27 -7.03 -1.89
N GLU A 107 15.20 -8.20 -2.50
CA GLU A 107 16.37 -9.08 -2.57
C GLU A 107 17.28 -8.63 -3.72
N LEU A 108 18.53 -8.28 -3.38
CA LEU A 108 19.61 -8.17 -4.35
C LEU A 108 19.98 -9.60 -4.79
N PRO A 109 20.28 -9.85 -6.07
CA PRO A 109 20.97 -11.07 -6.44
C PRO A 109 22.23 -11.20 -5.58
N ALA A 110 22.37 -12.34 -4.90
CA ALA A 110 23.42 -12.60 -3.93
C ALA A 110 24.79 -12.29 -4.57
N GLY A 111 25.44 -11.24 -4.08
CA GLY A 111 26.70 -10.74 -4.64
C GLY A 111 27.14 -9.37 -4.11
N GLN A 112 26.24 -8.58 -3.52
CA GLN A 112 26.62 -7.37 -2.80
C GLN A 112 25.98 -7.38 -1.42
N LEU A 113 26.69 -7.98 -0.47
CA LEU A 113 26.49 -7.72 0.95
C LEU A 113 26.47 -6.19 1.14
N PRO A 114 25.49 -5.60 1.85
CA PRO A 114 25.72 -4.29 2.42
C PRO A 114 26.97 -4.46 3.29
N ARG A 115 28.04 -3.71 2.99
CA ARG A 115 29.21 -3.65 3.87
C ARG A 115 28.65 -3.39 5.26
N CYS A 116 28.80 -4.39 6.14
CA CYS A 116 28.56 -4.23 7.55
C CYS A 116 29.47 -3.08 7.96
N ARG A 117 28.90 -1.90 8.17
CA ARG A 117 29.63 -0.77 8.73
C ARG A 117 29.77 -1.15 10.19
N GLN A 118 30.81 -1.94 10.47
CA GLN A 118 31.28 -2.18 11.83
C GLN A 118 31.43 -0.80 12.47
N GLN A 119 30.52 -0.51 13.38
CA GLN A 119 30.65 0.63 14.27
C GLN A 119 31.88 0.35 15.12
N ARG A 120 32.89 1.21 14.97
CA ARG A 120 34.05 1.28 15.87
C ARG A 120 33.62 1.90 17.19
#